data_AF-G8QZH2-F1
#
_entry.id   AF-G8QZH2-F1
#
_cell.length_a   1.000
_cell.length_b   1.000
_cell.length_c   1.000
_cell.angle_alpha   90.00
_cell.angle_beta   90.00
_cell.angle_gamma   90.00
#
_symmetry.space_group_name_H-M   'P 1'
#
loop_
_entity.id
_entity.type
_entity.pdbx_description
1 polymer ?
#
loop_
_entity_poly.entity_id
_entity_poly.type
_entity_poly.pdbx_seq_one_letter_code
_entity_poly.pdbx_strand_id
1 'polypeptide(L)'
;MKYLFSFAFFISAIASYACSCANPGKMDNKQYEHYDFIATGVIDGIEEDDEVKMVFFNASHFYKSGAELNDIVFTTALSSAACGISPNVGEEWLIYATRHADGLHVSLCSRSIVMKAEGMSGMPDRAQEDLLFLENKEQENEKYVIGNIETIQSEALGESRTLNIYLPEGYSADSTYPVIYLLDGSAHEDFLHVAGLLQFCNYPWHKFMPKCILVEIENVDRKRDFTYPSSDEDYKKKYPTTGSSAAFMQFIETELQPYIAANYPANGTDMLIGQSLGGLFATEVLYKKPELFNHYFIVSPSLWYDNFSLLEQEPAFAADNFDKEISVYVAVGNEGRVMKAVAKKLYKEVKSANKVKSQFQFFKDEDHASILHEGLYRGFKGFNARIAE
;
A
#
# COMPACT_ATOMS: atom_id res chain seq x y z
N MET A 1 -73.28 58.49 -21.13
CA MET A 1 -72.54 57.22 -21.09
C MET A 1 -71.18 57.42 -21.76
N LYS A 2 -70.09 57.51 -20.99
CA LYS A 2 -68.69 57.29 -21.39
C LYS A 2 -67.85 57.32 -20.11
N TYR A 3 -67.45 56.13 -19.66
CA TYR A 3 -66.58 55.91 -18.52
C TYR A 3 -65.12 56.16 -18.95
N LEU A 4 -64.38 57.01 -18.21
CA LEU A 4 -62.92 57.03 -18.26
C LEU A 4 -62.40 56.06 -17.20
N PHE A 5 -61.75 54.98 -17.65
CA PHE A 5 -60.97 54.09 -16.78
C PHE A 5 -59.57 54.70 -16.58
N SER A 6 -59.24 55.05 -15.35
CA SER A 6 -57.88 55.40 -14.93
C SER A 6 -57.17 54.12 -14.52
N PHE A 7 -56.09 53.75 -15.22
CA PHE A 7 -55.21 52.64 -14.86
C PHE A 7 -54.18 53.15 -13.85
N ALA A 8 -54.27 52.71 -12.60
CA ALA A 8 -53.23 52.92 -11.61
C ALA A 8 -52.17 51.82 -11.76
N PHE A 9 -50.95 52.20 -12.16
CA PHE A 9 -49.78 51.33 -12.14
C PHE A 9 -49.32 51.18 -10.69
N PHE A 10 -49.50 50.00 -10.09
CA PHE A 10 -48.85 49.64 -8.83
C PHE A 10 -47.45 49.08 -9.16
N ILE A 11 -46.42 49.89 -8.93
CA ILE A 11 -45.03 49.40 -8.90
C ILE A 11 -44.80 48.87 -7.49
N SER A 12 -44.83 47.55 -7.31
CA SER A 12 -44.32 46.93 -6.09
C SER A 12 -42.79 46.95 -6.16
N ALA A 13 -42.16 47.81 -5.36
CA ALA A 13 -40.72 47.70 -5.14
C ALA A 13 -40.44 46.40 -4.38
N ILE A 14 -39.82 45.42 -5.04
CA ILE A 14 -39.26 44.24 -4.39
C ILE A 14 -37.98 44.70 -3.69
N ALA A 15 -37.91 44.54 -2.38
CA ALA A 15 -36.68 44.78 -1.63
C ALA A 15 -35.65 43.72 -2.02
N SER A 16 -34.65 44.08 -2.83
CA SER A 16 -33.48 43.25 -3.08
C SER A 16 -32.50 43.42 -1.92
N TYR A 17 -32.32 42.39 -1.10
CA TYR A 17 -31.23 42.38 -0.11
C TYR A 17 -29.93 42.09 -0.86
N ALA A 18 -28.94 42.98 -0.74
CA ALA A 18 -27.61 42.73 -1.26
C ALA A 18 -26.90 41.71 -0.36
N CYS A 19 -26.15 40.78 -0.96
CA CYS A 19 -25.32 39.84 -0.23
C CYS A 19 -24.27 40.61 0.61
N SER A 20 -24.28 40.45 1.94
CA SER A 20 -23.36 41.16 2.86
C SER A 20 -22.40 40.18 3.51
N CYS A 21 -21.43 39.68 2.75
CA CYS A 21 -20.36 38.83 3.28
C CYS A 21 -19.31 39.71 3.99
N ALA A 22 -18.82 39.28 5.15
CA ALA A 22 -17.66 39.91 5.77
C ALA A 22 -16.41 39.62 4.94
N ASN A 23 -15.45 40.57 4.89
CA ASN A 23 -14.14 40.30 4.32
C ASN A 23 -13.52 39.11 5.08
N PRO A 24 -13.13 38.02 4.39
CA PRO A 24 -12.70 36.80 5.06
C PRO A 24 -11.33 36.94 5.75
N GLY A 25 -10.61 38.07 5.62
CA GLY A 25 -9.34 38.30 6.32
C GLY A 25 -8.24 37.31 5.90
N LYS A 26 -7.18 37.14 6.72
CA LYS A 26 -6.13 36.14 6.48
C LYS A 26 -6.62 34.74 6.84
N MET A 27 -6.26 33.75 6.03
CA MET A 27 -6.64 32.35 6.26
C MET A 27 -6.08 31.83 7.59
N ASP A 28 -6.90 31.10 8.33
CA ASP A 28 -6.52 30.41 9.56
C ASP A 28 -7.10 28.98 9.64
N ASN A 29 -6.72 28.23 10.68
CA ASN A 29 -7.19 26.85 10.87
C ASN A 29 -8.71 26.75 11.02
N LYS A 30 -9.37 27.74 11.62
CA LYS A 30 -10.83 27.71 11.82
C LYS A 30 -11.55 27.83 10.48
N GLN A 31 -11.05 28.70 9.60
CA GLN A 31 -11.56 28.83 8.24
C GLN A 31 -11.23 27.60 7.40
N TYR A 32 -10.02 27.03 7.55
CA TYR A 32 -9.66 25.78 6.88
C TYR A 32 -10.59 24.63 7.26
N GLU A 33 -10.93 24.50 8.54
CA GLU A 33 -11.84 23.45 9.01
C GLU A 33 -13.30 23.67 8.62
N HIS A 34 -13.69 24.91 8.32
CA HIS A 34 -15.06 25.22 7.91
C HIS A 34 -15.43 24.63 6.54
N TYR A 35 -14.47 24.50 5.63
CA TYR A 35 -14.71 23.97 4.28
C TYR A 35 -14.45 22.47 4.22
N ASP A 36 -15.28 21.76 3.45
CA ASP A 36 -15.15 20.32 3.20
C ASP A 36 -14.29 20.03 1.98
N PHE A 37 -14.12 21.02 1.10
CA PHE A 37 -13.43 20.92 -0.16
C PHE A 37 -12.64 22.20 -0.46
N ILE A 38 -11.35 22.04 -0.78
CA ILE A 38 -10.46 23.14 -1.18
C ILE A 38 -9.56 22.65 -2.31
N ALA A 39 -9.61 23.31 -3.47
CA ALA A 39 -8.82 22.93 -4.63
C ALA A 39 -8.57 24.10 -5.58
N THR A 40 -7.49 24.01 -6.36
CA THR A 40 -7.26 24.87 -7.53
C THR A 40 -7.58 24.14 -8.81
N GLY A 41 -8.04 24.87 -9.83
CA GLY A 41 -8.43 24.25 -11.09
C GLY A 41 -9.03 25.23 -12.07
N VAL A 42 -9.55 24.71 -13.18
CA VAL A 42 -10.15 25.48 -14.26
C VAL A 42 -11.64 25.17 -14.35
N ILE A 43 -12.45 26.21 -14.60
CA ILE A 43 -13.87 26.04 -14.90
C ILE A 43 -14.00 25.46 -16.32
N ASP A 44 -14.47 24.23 -16.43
CA ASP A 44 -14.57 23.49 -17.71
C ASP A 44 -15.93 23.67 -18.39
N GLY A 45 -16.98 23.84 -17.58
CA GLY A 45 -18.35 24.00 -18.08
C GLY A 45 -19.26 24.67 -17.06
N ILE A 46 -20.33 25.30 -17.54
CA ILE A 46 -21.38 25.88 -16.71
C ILE A 46 -22.72 25.52 -17.35
N GLU A 47 -23.58 24.88 -16.57
CA GLU A 47 -24.98 24.65 -16.89
C GLU A 47 -25.85 25.42 -15.89
N GLU A 48 -26.98 25.95 -16.34
CA GLU A 48 -27.89 26.75 -15.53
C GLU A 48 -29.30 26.14 -15.63
N ASP A 49 -29.93 25.92 -14.48
CA ASP A 49 -31.36 25.60 -14.39
C ASP A 49 -32.14 26.78 -13.79
N ASP A 50 -33.43 26.58 -13.47
CA ASP A 50 -34.29 27.64 -12.95
C ASP A 50 -33.90 28.11 -11.52
N GLU A 51 -33.02 27.39 -10.81
CA GLU A 51 -32.70 27.63 -9.40
C GLU A 51 -31.21 27.91 -9.13
N VAL A 52 -30.29 27.22 -9.82
CA VAL A 52 -28.84 27.25 -9.58
C VAL A 52 -28.02 27.12 -10.87
N LYS A 53 -26.74 27.53 -10.77
CA LYS A 53 -25.69 27.22 -11.74
C LYS A 53 -24.92 26.00 -11.26
N MET A 54 -24.87 24.97 -12.09
CA MET A 54 -23.98 23.83 -11.96
C MET A 54 -22.67 24.15 -12.68
N VAL A 55 -21.57 24.11 -11.94
CA VAL A 55 -20.25 24.47 -12.45
C VAL A 55 -19.37 23.24 -12.46
N PHE A 56 -18.94 22.83 -13.65
CA PHE A 56 -18.01 21.74 -13.87
C PHE A 56 -16.60 22.27 -13.71
N PHE A 57 -15.87 21.69 -12.76
CA PHE A 57 -14.56 22.16 -12.32
C PHE A 57 -13.53 21.06 -12.50
N ASN A 58 -12.53 21.33 -13.33
CA ASN A 58 -11.40 20.46 -13.53
C ASN A 58 -10.29 20.83 -12.52
N ALA A 59 -10.24 20.09 -11.41
CA ALA A 59 -9.27 20.32 -10.36
C ALA A 59 -7.85 19.91 -10.81
N SER A 60 -6.91 20.82 -10.60
CA SER A 60 -5.48 20.65 -10.85
C SER A 60 -4.69 20.26 -9.60
N HIS A 61 -5.13 20.70 -8.42
CA HIS A 61 -4.51 20.37 -7.12
C HIS A 61 -5.56 20.42 -6.01
N PHE A 62 -5.49 19.48 -5.07
CA PHE A 62 -6.42 19.38 -3.94
C PHE A 62 -5.69 19.66 -2.64
N TYR A 63 -6.15 20.66 -1.89
CA TYR A 63 -5.63 20.96 -0.55
C TYR A 63 -6.49 20.36 0.56
N LYS A 64 -7.77 20.07 0.26
CA LYS A 64 -8.69 19.35 1.16
C LYS A 64 -9.72 18.60 0.34
N SER A 65 -9.75 17.27 0.46
CA SER A 65 -10.74 16.41 -0.20
C SER A 65 -10.99 15.12 0.59
N GLY A 66 -12.22 14.60 0.49
CA GLY A 66 -12.64 13.28 0.97
C GLY A 66 -12.96 12.27 -0.13
N ALA A 67 -12.67 12.56 -1.41
CA ALA A 67 -12.87 11.61 -2.51
C ALA A 67 -12.00 11.94 -3.73
N GLU A 68 -11.45 10.89 -4.36
CA GLU A 68 -11.01 10.90 -5.75
C GLU A 68 -12.27 11.03 -6.63
N LEU A 69 -12.53 12.20 -7.19
CA LEU A 69 -13.60 12.39 -8.17
C LEU A 69 -12.98 13.07 -9.39
N ASN A 70 -13.00 12.37 -10.52
CA ASN A 70 -12.53 12.87 -11.80
C ASN A 70 -13.48 13.88 -12.45
N ASP A 71 -14.61 14.22 -11.82
CA ASP A 71 -15.56 15.22 -12.31
C ASP A 71 -16.15 15.99 -11.12
N ILE A 72 -15.65 17.19 -10.83
CA ILE A 72 -16.12 18.00 -9.69
C ILE A 72 -17.20 18.93 -10.18
N VAL A 73 -18.41 18.75 -9.65
CA VAL A 73 -19.53 19.67 -9.87
C VAL A 73 -19.86 20.37 -8.56
N PHE A 74 -19.90 21.71 -8.60
CA PHE A 74 -20.43 22.50 -7.49
C PHE A 74 -21.55 23.41 -7.96
N THR A 75 -22.48 23.71 -7.05
CA THR A 75 -23.61 24.61 -7.32
C THR A 75 -23.37 25.99 -6.75
N THR A 76 -23.88 27.01 -7.44
CA THR A 76 -23.90 28.39 -6.96
C THR A 76 -25.20 29.08 -7.41
N ALA A 77 -25.67 30.09 -6.68
CA ALA A 77 -26.92 30.77 -7.03
C ALA A 77 -26.81 31.53 -8.38
N LEU A 78 -27.95 31.79 -9.03
CA LEU A 78 -28.00 32.39 -10.37
C LEU A 78 -27.38 33.79 -10.46
N SER A 79 -27.37 34.54 -9.36
CA SER A 79 -26.89 35.92 -9.35
C SER A 79 -26.17 36.29 -8.05
N SER A 80 -25.33 37.31 -8.12
CA SER A 80 -24.67 37.89 -6.95
C SER A 80 -25.64 38.48 -5.93
N ALA A 81 -26.85 38.89 -6.35
CA ALA A 81 -27.93 39.31 -5.45
C ALA A 81 -28.43 38.14 -4.58
N ALA A 82 -28.34 36.91 -5.07
CA ALA A 82 -28.63 35.67 -4.33
C ALA A 82 -27.36 35.02 -3.75
N CYS A 83 -26.25 35.78 -3.63
CA CYS A 83 -24.95 35.30 -3.17
C CYS A 83 -24.32 34.22 -4.09
N GLY A 84 -24.66 34.20 -5.37
CA GLY A 84 -24.03 33.32 -6.36
C GLY A 84 -22.74 33.91 -6.93
N ILE A 85 -21.71 33.08 -7.13
CA ILE A 85 -20.51 33.50 -7.87
C ILE A 85 -20.80 33.51 -9.38
N SER A 86 -20.00 34.26 -10.14
CA SER A 86 -20.15 34.38 -11.59
C SER A 86 -18.87 33.92 -12.30
N PRO A 87 -18.60 32.59 -12.32
CA PRO A 87 -17.45 32.04 -13.02
C PRO A 87 -17.66 32.10 -14.53
N ASN A 88 -16.55 32.13 -15.27
CA ASN A 88 -16.53 31.93 -16.72
C ASN A 88 -15.71 30.68 -17.06
N VAL A 89 -16.12 29.97 -18.10
CA VAL A 89 -15.36 28.83 -18.63
C VAL A 89 -13.95 29.30 -19.02
N GLY A 90 -12.94 28.54 -18.62
CA GLY A 90 -11.53 28.83 -18.83
C GLY A 90 -10.85 29.66 -17.73
N GLU A 91 -11.59 30.16 -16.73
CA GLU A 91 -10.98 30.83 -15.59
C GLU A 91 -10.30 29.84 -14.63
N GLU A 92 -9.12 30.21 -14.11
CA GLU A 92 -8.46 29.46 -13.04
C GLU A 92 -8.94 30.00 -11.69
N TRP A 93 -9.40 29.10 -10.82
CA TRP A 93 -9.97 29.42 -9.51
C TRP A 93 -9.30 28.63 -8.39
N LEU A 94 -9.22 29.26 -7.22
CA LEU A 94 -9.07 28.59 -5.93
C LEU A 94 -10.47 28.50 -5.31
N ILE A 95 -11.02 27.30 -5.25
CA ILE A 95 -12.38 27.01 -4.81
C ILE A 95 -12.37 26.56 -3.36
N TYR A 96 -13.27 27.13 -2.57
CA TYR A 96 -13.62 26.72 -1.22
C TYR A 96 -15.10 26.37 -1.18
N ALA A 97 -15.43 25.10 -0.94
CA ALA A 97 -16.80 24.63 -0.95
C ALA A 97 -17.18 23.91 0.36
N THR A 98 -18.46 24.00 0.71
CA THR A 98 -19.08 23.23 1.79
C THR A 98 -19.95 22.13 1.19
N ARG A 99 -20.03 20.99 1.84
CA ARG A 99 -20.82 19.85 1.41
C ARG A 99 -22.20 19.88 2.07
N HIS A 100 -23.23 19.83 1.24
CA HIS A 100 -24.62 19.67 1.64
C HIS A 100 -25.17 18.35 1.08
N ALA A 101 -26.43 18.02 1.37
CA ALA A 101 -27.04 16.74 0.98
C ALA A 101 -27.13 16.53 -0.54
N ASP A 102 -27.14 17.62 -1.30
CA ASP A 102 -27.30 17.74 -2.74
C ASP A 102 -25.98 18.00 -3.49
N GLY A 103 -24.86 18.18 -2.79
CA GLY A 103 -23.54 18.32 -3.43
C GLY A 103 -22.61 19.32 -2.76
N LEU A 104 -21.61 19.77 -3.52
CA LEU A 104 -20.70 20.85 -3.12
C LEU A 104 -21.33 22.20 -3.47
N HIS A 105 -21.30 23.14 -2.52
CA HIS A 105 -21.85 24.48 -2.71
C HIS A 105 -20.77 25.54 -2.60
N VAL A 106 -20.82 26.50 -3.51
CA VAL A 106 -19.95 27.68 -3.54
C VAL A 106 -20.82 28.92 -3.62
N SER A 107 -20.54 29.91 -2.77
CA SER A 107 -21.26 31.18 -2.74
C SER A 107 -20.29 32.36 -2.75
N LEU A 108 -20.82 33.57 -2.93
CA LEU A 108 -20.06 34.83 -2.80
C LEU A 108 -19.44 35.00 -1.40
N CYS A 109 -20.02 34.35 -0.39
CA CYS A 109 -19.50 34.34 0.98
C CYS A 109 -18.51 33.21 1.24
N SER A 110 -18.32 32.30 0.27
CA SER A 110 -17.18 31.39 0.31
C SER A 110 -15.89 32.18 0.13
N ARG A 111 -14.77 31.58 0.54
CA ARG A 111 -13.44 32.15 0.35
C ARG A 111 -12.96 32.02 -1.11
N SER A 112 -13.75 31.41 -1.99
CA SER A 112 -13.39 31.18 -3.40
C SER A 112 -12.93 32.45 -4.12
N ILE A 113 -11.92 32.31 -4.97
CA ILE A 113 -11.32 33.44 -5.68
C ILE A 113 -10.84 33.04 -7.07
N VAL A 114 -11.07 33.92 -8.03
CA VAL A 114 -10.44 33.86 -9.35
C VAL A 114 -8.94 34.08 -9.18
N MET A 115 -8.12 33.11 -9.55
CA MET A 115 -6.67 33.26 -9.57
C MET A 115 -6.20 33.92 -10.85
N LYS A 116 -6.85 33.62 -11.97
CA LYS A 116 -6.52 34.16 -13.28
C LYS A 116 -7.74 34.15 -14.21
N ALA A 117 -8.00 35.29 -14.82
CA ALA A 117 -9.01 35.47 -15.85
C ALA A 117 -8.50 36.39 -16.96
N GLU A 118 -9.22 36.40 -18.09
CA GLU A 118 -8.89 37.23 -19.24
C GLU A 118 -8.86 38.72 -18.87
N GLY A 119 -7.76 39.42 -19.21
CA GLY A 119 -7.57 40.84 -18.88
C GLY A 119 -7.03 41.13 -17.48
N MET A 120 -6.82 40.12 -16.62
CA MET A 120 -6.15 40.31 -15.32
C MET A 120 -4.62 40.30 -15.46
N SER A 121 -3.93 41.24 -14.80
CA SER A 121 -2.47 41.22 -14.67
C SER A 121 -2.05 40.59 -13.34
N GLY A 122 -1.70 39.31 -13.37
CA GLY A 122 -1.21 38.56 -12.20
C GLY A 122 -2.30 38.02 -11.27
N MET A 123 -1.88 37.23 -10.29
CA MET A 123 -2.76 36.58 -9.31
C MET A 123 -3.03 37.51 -8.11
N PRO A 124 -4.28 37.61 -7.60
CA PRO A 124 -4.60 38.46 -6.46
C PRO A 124 -3.78 38.10 -5.21
N ASP A 125 -3.35 39.11 -4.44
CA ASP A 125 -2.55 38.92 -3.21
C ASP A 125 -3.23 37.97 -2.21
N ARG A 126 -4.56 38.04 -2.08
CA ARG A 126 -5.32 37.13 -1.21
C ARG A 126 -5.17 35.66 -1.66
N ALA A 127 -5.18 35.39 -2.96
CA ALA A 127 -5.00 34.04 -3.47
C ALA A 127 -3.57 33.55 -3.17
N GLN A 128 -2.55 34.42 -3.27
CA GLN A 128 -1.17 34.09 -2.90
C GLN A 128 -1.03 33.75 -1.41
N GLU A 129 -1.62 34.57 -0.53
CA GLU A 129 -1.59 34.32 0.92
C GLU A 129 -2.32 33.01 1.29
N ASP A 130 -3.43 32.73 0.63
CA ASP A 130 -4.23 31.52 0.85
C ASP A 130 -3.47 30.27 0.41
N LEU A 131 -2.85 30.29 -0.77
CA LEU A 131 -2.04 29.17 -1.26
C LEU A 131 -0.86 28.87 -0.32
N LEU A 132 -0.16 29.91 0.16
CA LEU A 132 0.93 29.72 1.12
C LEU A 132 0.45 29.04 2.41
N PHE A 133 -0.72 29.40 2.93
CA PHE A 133 -1.30 28.74 4.10
C PHE A 133 -1.64 27.27 3.80
N LEU A 134 -2.25 27.01 2.65
CA LEU A 134 -2.69 25.66 2.26
C LEU A 134 -1.50 24.73 1.99
N GLU A 135 -0.44 25.20 1.34
CA GLU A 135 0.81 24.47 1.12
C GLU A 135 1.48 24.09 2.46
N ASN A 136 1.53 25.01 3.43
CA ASN A 136 2.03 24.70 4.77
C ASN A 136 1.15 23.66 5.48
N LYS A 137 -0.17 23.72 5.29
CA LYS A 137 -1.10 22.72 5.85
C LYS A 137 -0.95 21.34 5.25
N GLU A 138 -0.65 21.28 3.96
CA GLU A 138 -0.38 20.04 3.26
C GLU A 138 0.91 19.39 3.79
N GLN A 139 1.97 20.18 4.00
CA GLN A 139 3.21 19.72 4.63
C GLN A 139 3.03 19.24 6.07
N GLU A 140 2.21 19.93 6.88
CA GLU A 140 1.88 19.48 8.24
C GLU A 140 1.14 18.12 8.27
N ASN A 141 0.42 17.78 7.19
CA ASN A 141 -0.34 16.56 7.05
C ASN A 141 0.34 15.51 6.16
N GLU A 142 1.61 15.71 5.79
CA GLU A 142 2.36 14.76 4.99
C GLU A 142 2.45 13.41 5.73
N LYS A 143 1.84 12.38 5.15
CA LYS A 143 1.85 11.04 5.74
C LYS A 143 3.21 10.42 5.50
N TYR A 144 3.86 9.96 6.56
CA TYR A 144 5.03 9.08 6.44
C TYR A 144 4.58 7.66 6.08
N VAL A 145 4.63 7.31 4.80
CA VAL A 145 4.16 6.03 4.26
C VAL A 145 5.32 5.04 4.16
N ILE A 146 5.16 3.87 4.78
CA ILE A 146 6.12 2.76 4.68
C ILE A 146 5.47 1.68 3.80
N GLY A 147 5.74 1.76 2.49
CA GLY A 147 5.27 0.79 1.50
C GLY A 147 3.86 1.03 0.95
N ASN A 148 3.49 0.21 -0.03
CA ASN A 148 2.21 0.23 -0.73
C ASN A 148 1.41 -1.03 -0.40
N ILE A 149 0.09 -0.92 -0.48
CA ILE A 149 -0.81 -2.08 -0.38
C ILE A 149 -1.39 -2.34 -1.77
N GLU A 150 -1.24 -3.56 -2.25
CA GLU A 150 -1.82 -4.01 -3.52
C GLU A 150 -2.69 -5.24 -3.29
N THR A 151 -3.60 -5.51 -4.22
CA THR A 151 -4.46 -6.70 -4.18
C THR A 151 -4.37 -7.44 -5.51
N ILE A 152 -4.08 -8.73 -5.43
CA ILE A 152 -4.11 -9.65 -6.57
C ILE A 152 -5.33 -10.57 -6.46
N GLN A 153 -6.02 -10.80 -7.58
CA GLN A 153 -7.07 -11.81 -7.66
C GLN A 153 -6.42 -13.15 -8.01
N SER A 154 -6.56 -14.16 -7.14
CA SER A 154 -5.93 -15.44 -7.36
C SER A 154 -6.90 -16.48 -7.90
N GLU A 155 -6.57 -17.07 -9.05
CA GLU A 155 -7.33 -18.19 -9.62
C GLU A 155 -6.97 -19.50 -8.89
N ALA A 156 -5.69 -19.71 -8.58
CA ALA A 156 -5.18 -20.87 -7.86
C ALA A 156 -5.79 -21.01 -6.46
N LEU A 157 -6.09 -19.88 -5.79
CA LEU A 157 -6.67 -19.86 -4.45
C LEU A 157 -8.18 -19.60 -4.47
N GLY A 158 -8.73 -19.07 -5.56
CA GLY A 158 -10.15 -18.69 -5.67
C GLY A 158 -10.55 -17.52 -4.78
N GLU A 159 -9.61 -16.63 -4.43
CA GLU A 159 -9.80 -15.51 -3.52
C GLU A 159 -8.82 -14.37 -3.82
N SER A 160 -9.08 -13.18 -3.27
CA SER A 160 -8.16 -12.05 -3.35
C SER A 160 -7.04 -12.16 -2.31
N ARG A 161 -5.82 -11.76 -2.68
CA ARG A 161 -4.68 -11.66 -1.76
C ARG A 161 -4.14 -10.24 -1.69
N THR A 162 -3.95 -9.78 -0.46
CA THR A 162 -3.33 -8.50 -0.16
C THR A 162 -1.81 -8.65 -0.09
N LEU A 163 -1.10 -7.72 -0.70
CA LEU A 163 0.35 -7.63 -0.70
C LEU A 163 0.78 -6.33 -0.04
N ASN A 164 1.70 -6.39 0.92
CA ASN A 164 2.38 -5.21 1.45
C ASN A 164 3.76 -5.10 0.79
N ILE A 165 4.02 -3.99 0.09
CA ILE A 165 5.19 -3.85 -0.78
C ILE A 165 6.06 -2.69 -0.29
N TYR A 166 7.30 -2.97 0.09
CA TYR A 166 8.31 -1.96 0.40
C TYR A 166 9.29 -1.82 -0.76
N LEU A 167 9.47 -0.57 -1.21
CA LEU A 167 10.46 -0.19 -2.20
C LEU A 167 11.69 0.41 -1.48
N PRO A 168 12.91 0.00 -1.86
CA PRO A 168 14.12 0.46 -1.18
C PRO A 168 14.35 1.95 -1.42
N GLU A 169 15.03 2.61 -0.48
CA GLU A 169 15.40 4.03 -0.62
C GLU A 169 16.13 4.29 -1.96
N GLY A 170 15.70 5.33 -2.68
CA GLY A 170 16.23 5.64 -4.01
C GLY A 170 15.83 4.62 -5.08
N TYR A 171 14.67 3.96 -4.91
CA TYR A 171 14.04 3.16 -5.96
C TYR A 171 13.90 3.96 -7.26
N SER A 172 14.06 3.26 -8.38
CA SER A 172 13.97 3.79 -9.73
C SER A 172 13.48 2.66 -10.64
N ALA A 173 12.49 2.98 -11.48
CA ALA A 173 11.94 2.05 -12.47
C ALA A 173 12.97 1.65 -13.56
N ASP A 174 14.04 2.43 -13.73
CA ASP A 174 15.12 2.17 -14.71
C ASP A 174 16.23 1.24 -14.18
N SER A 175 16.14 0.82 -12.91
CA SER A 175 17.07 -0.10 -12.25
C SER A 175 16.40 -1.44 -11.97
N THR A 176 17.17 -2.49 -11.71
CA THR A 176 16.60 -3.82 -11.39
C THR A 176 16.91 -4.28 -9.97
N TYR A 177 15.98 -4.95 -9.29
CA TYR A 177 16.11 -5.35 -7.88
C TYR A 177 15.83 -6.85 -7.68
N PRO A 178 16.54 -7.51 -6.74
CA PRO A 178 16.08 -8.76 -6.15
C PRO A 178 14.74 -8.57 -5.41
N VAL A 179 13.97 -9.63 -5.29
CA VAL A 179 12.67 -9.62 -4.59
C VAL A 179 12.73 -10.53 -3.37
N ILE A 180 12.29 -10.03 -2.23
CA ILE A 180 12.10 -10.81 -1.00
C ILE A 180 10.61 -11.04 -0.83
N TYR A 181 10.20 -12.30 -0.84
CA TYR A 181 8.87 -12.74 -0.50
C TYR A 181 8.83 -13.11 0.99
N LEU A 182 8.11 -12.31 1.77
CA LEU A 182 7.93 -12.51 3.20
C LEU A 182 6.57 -13.17 3.46
N LEU A 183 6.61 -14.33 4.10
CA LEU A 183 5.44 -15.00 4.65
C LEU A 183 5.14 -14.44 6.04
N ASP A 184 3.87 -14.43 6.46
CA ASP A 184 3.44 -14.03 7.81
C ASP A 184 3.63 -12.55 8.18
N GLY A 185 3.55 -11.62 7.22
CA GLY A 185 3.90 -10.23 7.51
C GLY A 185 2.80 -9.22 7.31
N SER A 186 1.57 -9.45 7.78
CA SER A 186 0.56 -8.38 7.69
C SER A 186 1.13 -7.04 8.21
N ALA A 187 0.59 -5.89 7.79
CA ALA A 187 1.12 -4.58 8.19
C ALA A 187 1.23 -4.38 9.74
N HIS A 188 0.59 -5.25 10.52
CA HIS A 188 0.60 -5.28 11.98
C HIS A 188 1.40 -6.44 12.59
N GLU A 189 2.09 -7.23 11.78
CA GLU A 189 2.95 -8.36 12.16
C GLU A 189 4.37 -8.11 11.63
N ASP A 190 4.84 -8.92 10.65
CA ASP A 190 6.26 -8.98 10.32
C ASP A 190 6.74 -7.91 9.33
N PHE A 191 5.87 -7.31 8.50
CA PHE A 191 6.31 -6.41 7.43
C PHE A 191 7.08 -5.19 7.92
N LEU A 192 6.55 -4.47 8.92
CA LEU A 192 7.15 -3.21 9.35
C LEU A 192 8.56 -3.39 9.91
N HIS A 193 8.76 -4.38 10.79
CA HIS A 193 10.07 -4.58 11.41
C HIS A 193 11.07 -5.27 10.46
N VAL A 194 10.62 -6.06 9.48
CA VAL A 194 11.49 -6.59 8.42
C VAL A 194 11.88 -5.50 7.40
N ALA A 195 10.95 -4.62 7.02
CA ALA A 195 11.24 -3.46 6.16
C ALA A 195 12.27 -2.53 6.81
N GLY A 196 12.08 -2.20 8.09
CA GLY A 196 13.04 -1.40 8.87
C GLY A 196 14.41 -2.07 9.00
N LEU A 197 14.44 -3.39 9.19
CA LEU A 197 15.69 -4.16 9.20
C LEU A 197 16.39 -4.13 7.83
N LEU A 198 15.65 -4.29 6.74
CA LEU A 198 16.19 -4.25 5.38
C LEU A 198 16.77 -2.88 5.07
N GLN A 199 16.06 -1.80 5.42
CA GLN A 199 16.56 -0.43 5.33
C GLN A 199 17.89 -0.28 6.06
N PHE A 200 17.97 -0.75 7.32
CA PHE A 200 19.20 -0.72 8.11
C PHE A 200 20.33 -1.51 7.42
N CYS A 201 20.04 -2.70 6.91
CA CYS A 201 20.99 -3.54 6.19
C CYS A 201 21.47 -2.94 4.85
N ASN A 202 20.70 -2.03 4.25
CA ASN A 202 21.05 -1.33 3.01
C ASN A 202 21.89 -0.07 3.20
N TYR A 203 22.12 0.39 4.44
CA TYR A 203 22.92 1.59 4.67
C TYR A 203 24.32 1.48 4.03
N PRO A 204 24.86 2.57 3.45
CA PRO A 204 26.14 2.54 2.71
C PRO A 204 27.35 2.03 3.50
N TRP A 205 27.32 2.13 4.83
CA TRP A 205 28.37 1.64 5.73
C TRP A 205 28.16 0.19 6.22
N HIS A 206 26.98 -0.39 6.03
CA HIS A 206 26.70 -1.79 6.33
C HIS A 206 26.76 -2.67 5.09
N LYS A 207 25.96 -2.34 4.07
CA LYS A 207 25.83 -3.12 2.83
C LYS A 207 25.77 -4.62 3.14
N PHE A 208 24.82 -5.04 3.97
CA PHE A 208 24.61 -6.47 4.28
C PHE A 208 23.75 -7.14 3.22
N MET A 209 22.78 -6.40 2.68
CA MET A 209 21.91 -6.81 1.57
C MET A 209 22.04 -5.82 0.41
N PRO A 210 21.84 -6.25 -0.85
CA PRO A 210 21.51 -5.33 -1.93
C PRO A 210 20.17 -4.64 -1.65
N LYS A 211 19.90 -3.52 -2.34
CA LYS A 211 18.56 -2.92 -2.33
C LYS A 211 17.60 -3.94 -2.94
N CYS A 212 16.54 -4.29 -2.22
CA CYS A 212 15.55 -5.28 -2.65
C CYS A 212 14.15 -4.70 -2.58
N ILE A 213 13.25 -5.20 -3.43
CA ILE A 213 11.82 -5.05 -3.23
C ILE A 213 11.40 -6.09 -2.19
N LEU A 214 10.66 -5.68 -1.16
CA LEU A 214 10.10 -6.59 -0.18
C LEU A 214 8.60 -6.71 -0.45
N VAL A 215 8.14 -7.91 -0.78
CA VAL A 215 6.74 -8.26 -1.04
C VAL A 215 6.30 -9.20 0.06
N GLU A 216 5.38 -8.74 0.88
CA GLU A 216 4.77 -9.55 1.91
C GLU A 216 3.40 -10.05 1.46
N ILE A 217 3.04 -11.26 1.88
CA ILE A 217 1.80 -11.94 1.49
C ILE A 217 0.90 -12.10 2.71
N GLU A 218 -0.15 -11.28 2.79
CA GLU A 218 -1.07 -11.30 3.93
C GLU A 218 -1.83 -12.63 4.01
N ASN A 219 -1.97 -13.14 5.23
CA ASN A 219 -2.67 -14.39 5.50
C ASN A 219 -4.19 -14.23 5.41
N VAL A 220 -4.85 -15.12 4.68
CA VAL A 220 -6.31 -15.33 4.76
C VAL A 220 -6.61 -16.50 5.70
N ASP A 221 -6.07 -17.68 5.37
CA ASP A 221 -6.04 -18.84 6.26
C ASP A 221 -4.62 -19.43 6.28
N ARG A 222 -3.82 -18.93 7.22
CA ARG A 222 -2.43 -19.34 7.42
C ARG A 222 -2.26 -20.86 7.54
N LYS A 223 -3.19 -21.55 8.20
CA LYS A 223 -3.07 -23.00 8.43
C LYS A 223 -3.38 -23.78 7.17
N ARG A 224 -4.37 -23.34 6.39
CA ARG A 224 -4.66 -23.88 5.06
C ARG A 224 -3.46 -23.73 4.14
N ASP A 225 -2.91 -22.53 4.08
CA ASP A 225 -1.89 -22.15 3.10
C ASP A 225 -0.51 -22.73 3.42
N PHE A 226 -0.15 -22.88 4.70
CA PHE A 226 1.21 -23.25 5.09
C PHE A 226 1.38 -24.71 5.53
N THR A 227 0.34 -25.53 5.35
CA THR A 227 0.42 -26.95 5.67
C THR A 227 0.02 -27.80 4.48
N TYR A 228 0.79 -28.86 4.24
CA TYR A 228 0.40 -29.95 3.35
C TYR A 228 -0.56 -30.91 4.06
N PRO A 229 -1.30 -31.78 3.36
CA PRO A 229 -2.27 -32.67 4.00
C PRO A 229 -1.63 -33.53 5.10
N SER A 230 -2.18 -33.47 6.31
CA SER A 230 -1.79 -34.37 7.40
C SER A 230 -2.27 -35.80 7.16
N SER A 231 -1.58 -36.79 7.69
CA SER A 231 -2.02 -38.19 7.79
C SER A 231 -2.87 -38.46 9.05
N ASP A 232 -2.86 -37.54 10.02
CA ASP A 232 -3.61 -37.64 11.28
C ASP A 232 -5.07 -37.18 11.08
N GLU A 233 -6.00 -38.14 11.14
CA GLU A 233 -7.44 -37.91 10.99
C GLU A 233 -8.04 -37.05 12.11
N ASP A 234 -7.51 -37.11 13.33
CA ASP A 234 -8.01 -36.27 14.42
C ASP A 234 -7.49 -34.84 14.28
N TYR A 235 -6.27 -34.66 13.75
CA TYR A 235 -5.77 -33.35 13.35
C TYR A 235 -6.65 -32.72 12.26
N LYS A 236 -7.02 -33.48 11.21
CA LYS A 236 -7.93 -33.00 10.16
C LYS A 236 -9.28 -32.59 10.71
N LYS A 237 -9.88 -33.40 11.60
CA LYS A 237 -11.16 -33.06 12.24
C LYS A 237 -11.06 -31.79 13.07
N LYS A 238 -9.93 -31.58 13.77
CA LYS A 238 -9.70 -30.41 14.62
C LYS A 238 -9.40 -29.15 13.81
N TYR A 239 -8.74 -29.28 12.66
CA TYR A 239 -8.33 -28.19 11.78
C TYR A 239 -8.74 -28.49 10.33
N PRO A 240 -10.04 -28.39 10.02
CA PRO A 240 -10.60 -28.89 8.76
C PRO A 240 -10.15 -28.12 7.52
N THR A 241 -9.60 -26.91 7.67
CA THR A 241 -9.10 -26.10 6.56
C THR A 241 -7.62 -26.36 6.23
N THR A 242 -6.90 -27.14 7.05
CA THR A 242 -5.47 -27.42 6.80
C THR A 242 -5.23 -28.26 5.55
N GLY A 243 -4.01 -28.19 5.01
CA GLY A 243 -3.54 -29.13 4.01
C GLY A 243 -3.58 -28.65 2.56
N SER A 244 -3.65 -27.35 2.29
CA SER A 244 -3.75 -26.81 0.92
C SER A 244 -2.53 -26.01 0.48
N SER A 245 -1.36 -26.25 1.08
CA SER A 245 -0.12 -25.57 0.69
C SER A 245 0.27 -25.74 -0.78
N ALA A 246 -0.15 -26.82 -1.44
CA ALA A 246 0.06 -27.00 -2.87
C ALA A 246 -0.60 -25.88 -3.71
N ALA A 247 -1.80 -25.44 -3.34
CA ALA A 247 -2.51 -24.36 -4.02
C ALA A 247 -1.82 -23.00 -3.77
N PHE A 248 -1.35 -22.78 -2.54
CA PHE A 248 -0.60 -21.57 -2.20
C PHE A 248 0.77 -21.50 -2.90
N MET A 249 1.47 -22.63 -3.03
CA MET A 249 2.69 -22.74 -3.83
C MET A 249 2.43 -22.46 -5.30
N GLN A 250 1.32 -22.96 -5.85
CA GLN A 250 0.91 -22.67 -7.22
C GLN A 250 0.62 -21.18 -7.41
N PHE A 251 -0.10 -20.54 -6.49
CA PHE A 251 -0.31 -19.08 -6.50
C PHE A 251 1.01 -18.31 -6.59
N ILE A 252 1.99 -18.67 -5.76
CA ILE A 252 3.30 -18.02 -5.77
C ILE A 252 3.96 -18.12 -7.15
N GLU A 253 4.01 -19.33 -7.71
CA GLU A 253 4.69 -19.64 -8.96
C GLU A 253 4.00 -19.06 -10.19
N THR A 254 2.68 -19.21 -10.30
CA THR A 254 1.95 -18.92 -11.54
C THR A 254 1.30 -17.55 -11.56
N GLU A 255 1.17 -16.89 -10.41
CA GLU A 255 0.44 -15.63 -10.29
C GLU A 255 1.30 -14.54 -9.61
N LEU A 256 1.79 -14.76 -8.40
CA LEU A 256 2.47 -13.73 -7.62
C LEU A 256 3.83 -13.34 -8.20
N GLN A 257 4.74 -14.29 -8.46
CA GLN A 257 6.04 -13.98 -9.04
C GLN A 257 5.90 -13.31 -10.42
N PRO A 258 5.05 -13.82 -11.35
CA PRO A 258 4.77 -13.12 -12.61
C PRO A 258 4.19 -11.72 -12.43
N TYR A 259 3.27 -11.52 -11.48
CA TYR A 259 2.69 -10.21 -11.18
C TYR A 259 3.75 -9.21 -10.74
N ILE A 260 4.63 -9.59 -9.82
CA ILE A 260 5.71 -8.70 -9.37
C ILE A 260 6.69 -8.41 -10.50
N ALA A 261 7.08 -9.41 -11.29
CA ALA A 261 7.98 -9.21 -12.43
C ALA A 261 7.38 -8.33 -13.54
N ALA A 262 6.06 -8.28 -13.67
CA ALA A 262 5.38 -7.44 -14.66
C ALA A 262 5.22 -5.97 -14.21
N ASN A 263 5.05 -5.73 -12.91
CA ASN A 263 4.76 -4.40 -12.37
C ASN A 263 5.98 -3.69 -11.78
N TYR A 264 7.04 -4.46 -11.47
CA TYR A 264 8.26 -3.96 -10.87
C TYR A 264 9.48 -4.46 -11.63
N PRO A 265 10.61 -3.72 -11.63
CA PRO A 265 11.82 -4.15 -12.31
C PRO A 265 12.57 -5.21 -11.50
N ALA A 266 11.96 -6.39 -11.35
CA ALA A 266 12.55 -7.56 -10.70
C ALA A 266 13.65 -8.17 -11.58
N ASN A 267 14.78 -8.58 -10.98
CA ASN A 267 15.92 -9.16 -11.72
C ASN A 267 15.93 -10.70 -11.73
N GLY A 268 14.89 -11.35 -11.19
CA GLY A 268 14.80 -12.81 -11.08
C GLY A 268 15.63 -13.44 -9.95
N THR A 269 16.24 -12.64 -9.07
CA THR A 269 16.83 -13.13 -7.82
C THR A 269 15.80 -13.06 -6.72
N ASP A 270 15.15 -14.19 -6.46
CA ASP A 270 14.03 -14.25 -5.52
C ASP A 270 14.45 -14.90 -4.19
N MET A 271 13.93 -14.36 -3.09
CA MET A 271 14.19 -14.85 -1.74
C MET A 271 12.89 -15.18 -1.03
N LEU A 272 12.85 -16.27 -0.28
CA LEU A 272 11.71 -16.64 0.55
C LEU A 272 12.09 -16.56 2.03
N ILE A 273 11.29 -15.84 2.82
CA ILE A 273 11.43 -15.75 4.27
C ILE A 273 10.20 -16.37 4.93
N GLY A 274 10.41 -17.30 5.86
CA GLY A 274 9.33 -17.92 6.61
C GLY A 274 9.72 -18.31 8.03
N GLN A 275 8.80 -18.08 8.98
CA GLN A 275 8.93 -18.44 10.39
C GLN A 275 7.86 -19.43 10.81
N SER A 276 8.17 -20.40 11.68
CA SER A 276 7.17 -21.33 12.23
C SER A 276 6.43 -22.14 11.14
N LEU A 277 5.13 -21.91 10.88
CA LEU A 277 4.43 -22.55 9.76
C LEU A 277 4.88 -21.95 8.43
N GLY A 278 5.20 -20.66 8.36
CA GLY A 278 5.87 -20.10 7.18
C GLY A 278 7.21 -20.77 6.93
N GLY A 279 7.94 -21.14 7.99
CA GLY A 279 9.16 -21.93 7.89
C GLY A 279 8.91 -23.38 7.42
N LEU A 280 7.79 -23.99 7.83
CA LEU A 280 7.34 -25.29 7.31
C LEU A 280 7.04 -25.19 5.80
N PHE A 281 6.25 -24.20 5.38
CA PHE A 281 5.93 -23.97 3.98
C PHE A 281 7.16 -23.66 3.14
N ALA A 282 8.05 -22.77 3.61
CA ALA A 282 9.30 -22.47 2.92
C ALA A 282 10.19 -23.72 2.76
N THR A 283 10.18 -24.62 3.76
CA THR A 283 10.86 -25.92 3.65
C THR A 283 10.15 -26.83 2.63
N GLU A 284 8.82 -26.84 2.59
CA GLU A 284 8.07 -27.61 1.60
C GLU A 284 8.37 -27.14 0.16
N VAL A 285 8.38 -25.82 -0.07
CA VAL A 285 8.81 -25.23 -1.35
C VAL A 285 10.22 -25.69 -1.69
N LEU A 286 11.16 -25.60 -0.76
CA LEU A 286 12.53 -26.07 -0.96
C LEU A 286 12.59 -27.56 -1.34
N TYR A 287 11.76 -28.42 -0.74
CA TYR A 287 11.76 -29.86 -1.01
C TYR A 287 11.13 -30.21 -2.36
N LYS A 288 10.10 -29.47 -2.78
CA LYS A 288 9.29 -29.81 -3.95
C LYS A 288 9.63 -29.02 -5.21
N LYS A 289 9.94 -27.73 -5.05
CA LYS A 289 10.25 -26.76 -6.12
C LYS A 289 11.37 -25.80 -5.70
N PRO A 290 12.58 -26.31 -5.41
CA PRO A 290 13.73 -25.51 -4.98
C PRO A 290 14.13 -24.41 -5.97
N GLU A 291 13.74 -24.53 -7.23
CA GLU A 291 14.03 -23.59 -8.30
C GLU A 291 13.19 -22.30 -8.26
N LEU A 292 12.09 -22.26 -7.49
CA LEU A 292 11.25 -21.06 -7.38
C LEU A 292 11.97 -19.89 -6.72
N PHE A 293 12.92 -20.16 -5.84
CA PHE A 293 13.70 -19.12 -5.17
C PHE A 293 15.20 -19.37 -5.33
N ASN A 294 16.00 -18.33 -5.14
CA ASN A 294 17.46 -18.39 -5.12
C ASN A 294 17.97 -18.49 -3.68
N HIS A 295 17.24 -17.87 -2.74
CA HIS A 295 17.65 -17.79 -1.33
C HIS A 295 16.48 -18.11 -0.40
N TYR A 296 16.69 -19.03 0.54
CA TYR A 296 15.71 -19.40 1.55
C TYR A 296 16.21 -18.98 2.94
N PHE A 297 15.40 -18.22 3.67
CA PHE A 297 15.60 -17.90 5.08
C PHE A 297 14.52 -18.61 5.91
N ILE A 298 14.88 -19.76 6.45
CA ILE A 298 13.97 -20.66 7.16
C ILE A 298 14.24 -20.52 8.65
N VAL A 299 13.30 -19.91 9.38
CA VAL A 299 13.44 -19.61 10.81
C VAL A 299 12.48 -20.46 11.64
N SER A 300 13.00 -21.21 12.61
CA SER A 300 12.25 -22.07 13.53
C SER A 300 11.14 -22.88 12.84
N PRO A 301 11.46 -23.68 11.81
CA PRO A 301 10.44 -24.32 10.98
C PRO A 301 9.72 -25.43 11.75
N SER A 302 8.38 -25.43 11.68
CA SER A 302 7.50 -26.38 12.38
C SER A 302 7.49 -27.79 11.76
N LEU A 303 8.67 -28.37 11.52
CA LEU A 303 8.88 -29.66 10.85
C LEU A 303 8.50 -30.88 11.70
N TRP A 304 7.96 -30.66 12.91
CA TRP A 304 7.28 -31.71 13.68
C TRP A 304 5.89 -32.04 13.11
N TYR A 305 5.36 -31.16 12.25
CA TYR A 305 4.09 -31.34 11.57
C TYR A 305 4.01 -32.70 10.87
N ASP A 306 2.83 -33.33 10.96
CA ASP A 306 2.54 -34.63 10.35
C ASP A 306 3.62 -35.68 10.62
N ASN A 307 4.02 -35.82 11.90
CA ASN A 307 5.01 -36.80 12.35
C ASN A 307 6.35 -36.74 11.59
N PHE A 308 6.83 -35.53 11.30
CA PHE A 308 8.09 -35.29 10.59
C PHE A 308 8.09 -35.75 9.12
N SER A 309 6.92 -35.99 8.52
CA SER A 309 6.81 -36.62 7.20
C SER A 309 7.57 -35.90 6.08
N LEU A 310 7.69 -34.57 6.12
CA LEU A 310 8.48 -33.82 5.13
C LEU A 310 9.97 -34.19 5.18
N LEU A 311 10.53 -34.40 6.36
CA LEU A 311 11.94 -34.77 6.56
C LEU A 311 12.23 -36.25 6.24
N GLU A 312 11.21 -37.02 5.85
CA GLU A 312 11.35 -38.40 5.38
C GLU A 312 11.23 -38.50 3.85
N GLN A 313 10.95 -37.38 3.17
CA GLN A 313 10.91 -37.30 1.72
C GLN A 313 12.31 -37.05 1.15
N GLU A 314 12.55 -37.52 -0.08
CA GLU A 314 13.75 -37.17 -0.83
C GLU A 314 13.59 -35.75 -1.40
N PRO A 315 14.43 -34.78 -1.01
CA PRO A 315 14.29 -33.42 -1.48
C PRO A 315 14.73 -33.27 -2.93
N ALA A 316 13.98 -32.51 -3.73
CA ALA A 316 14.30 -32.27 -5.14
C ALA A 316 15.68 -31.62 -5.35
N PHE A 317 16.16 -30.82 -4.38
CA PHE A 317 17.50 -30.22 -4.46
C PHE A 317 18.66 -31.22 -4.31
N ALA A 318 18.38 -32.46 -3.87
CA ALA A 318 19.36 -33.53 -3.78
C ALA A 318 19.39 -34.44 -5.02
N ALA A 319 18.45 -34.26 -5.95
CA ALA A 319 18.41 -35.04 -7.18
C ALA A 319 19.58 -34.68 -8.11
N ASP A 320 20.14 -35.68 -8.80
CA ASP A 320 21.30 -35.50 -9.70
C ASP A 320 21.05 -34.51 -10.85
N ASN A 321 19.78 -34.31 -11.23
CA ASN A 321 19.36 -33.40 -12.30
C ASN A 321 19.06 -31.96 -11.81
N PHE A 322 19.22 -31.67 -10.52
CA PHE A 322 19.06 -30.31 -10.01
C PHE A 322 20.33 -29.49 -10.25
N ASP A 323 20.23 -28.44 -11.07
CA ASP A 323 21.40 -27.67 -11.53
C ASP A 323 21.42 -26.19 -11.08
N LYS A 324 20.33 -25.69 -10.47
CA LYS A 324 20.28 -24.32 -9.97
C LYS A 324 21.08 -24.21 -8.66
N GLU A 325 22.01 -23.26 -8.58
CA GLU A 325 22.64 -22.92 -7.31
C GLU A 325 21.67 -22.12 -6.44
N ILE A 326 21.44 -22.60 -5.22
CA ILE A 326 20.59 -21.94 -4.23
C ILE A 326 21.32 -21.79 -2.90
N SER A 327 20.86 -20.88 -2.04
CA SER A 327 21.34 -20.78 -0.67
C SER A 327 20.23 -20.98 0.35
N VAL A 328 20.51 -21.72 1.41
CA VAL A 328 19.57 -21.97 2.51
C VAL A 328 20.19 -21.56 3.84
N TYR A 329 19.55 -20.62 4.52
CA TYR A 329 19.86 -20.23 5.88
C TYR A 329 18.79 -20.79 6.82
N VAL A 330 19.24 -21.57 7.81
CA VAL A 330 18.37 -22.15 8.84
C VAL A 330 18.70 -21.54 10.19
N ALA A 331 17.72 -20.91 10.82
CA ALA A 331 17.84 -20.38 12.19
C ALA A 331 16.88 -21.08 13.14
N VAL A 332 17.27 -21.23 14.41
CA VAL A 332 16.40 -21.77 15.46
C VAL A 332 16.75 -21.20 16.85
N GLY A 333 15.74 -20.97 17.67
CA GLY A 333 15.86 -20.40 19.00
C GLY A 333 15.91 -21.48 20.07
N ASN A 334 15.89 -21.08 21.33
CA ASN A 334 15.87 -22.00 22.46
C ASN A 334 14.46 -22.57 22.72
N GLU A 335 13.95 -23.33 21.77
CA GLU A 335 12.54 -23.73 21.68
C GLU A 335 12.31 -25.22 22.03
N GLY A 336 13.10 -25.73 22.98
CA GLY A 336 13.05 -27.13 23.37
C GLY A 336 13.71 -28.09 22.38
N ARG A 337 13.69 -29.39 22.71
CA ARG A 337 14.52 -30.39 22.01
C ARG A 337 14.04 -30.69 20.59
N VAL A 338 12.72 -30.75 20.38
CA VAL A 338 12.14 -31.14 19.09
C VAL A 338 12.44 -30.09 18.03
N MET A 339 12.13 -28.82 18.28
CA MET A 339 12.37 -27.72 17.32
C MET A 339 13.85 -27.62 16.93
N LYS A 340 14.76 -27.68 17.91
CA LYS A 340 16.21 -27.67 17.65
C LYS A 340 16.68 -28.89 16.85
N ALA A 341 16.12 -30.07 17.13
CA ALA A 341 16.50 -31.29 16.43
C ALA A 341 16.06 -31.26 14.96
N VAL A 342 14.82 -30.84 14.68
CA VAL A 342 14.30 -30.81 13.31
C VAL A 342 14.98 -29.74 12.45
N ALA A 343 15.23 -28.54 12.99
CA ALA A 343 15.98 -27.50 12.29
C ALA A 343 17.43 -27.95 11.98
N LYS A 344 18.06 -28.66 12.92
CA LYS A 344 19.39 -29.24 12.71
C LYS A 344 19.39 -30.41 11.72
N LYS A 345 18.31 -31.20 11.65
CA LYS A 345 18.13 -32.26 10.65
C LYS A 345 18.03 -31.64 9.25
N LEU A 346 17.15 -30.66 9.06
CA LEU A 346 17.05 -29.89 7.80
C LEU A 346 18.41 -29.33 7.36
N TYR A 347 19.14 -28.67 8.27
CA TYR A 347 20.47 -28.14 7.95
C TYR A 347 21.44 -29.21 7.44
N LYS A 348 21.42 -30.42 8.03
CA LYS A 348 22.31 -31.50 7.58
C LYS A 348 21.98 -31.96 6.16
N GLU A 349 20.69 -32.06 5.82
CA GLU A 349 20.23 -32.46 4.48
C GLU A 349 20.63 -31.42 3.42
N VAL A 350 20.39 -30.14 3.68
CA VAL A 350 20.82 -29.08 2.76
C VAL A 350 22.34 -28.98 2.65
N LYS A 351 23.08 -29.22 3.74
CA LYS A 351 24.54 -29.20 3.72
C LYS A 351 25.15 -30.35 2.91
N SER A 352 24.47 -31.49 2.83
CA SER A 352 24.93 -32.61 2.02
C SER A 352 24.69 -32.43 0.52
N ALA A 353 23.87 -31.47 0.11
CA ALA A 353 23.58 -31.23 -1.30
C ALA A 353 24.64 -30.33 -1.95
N ASN A 354 25.21 -30.77 -3.07
CA ASN A 354 26.34 -30.09 -3.73
C ASN A 354 26.02 -28.68 -4.24
N LYS A 355 24.78 -28.44 -4.66
CA LYS A 355 24.31 -27.18 -5.27
C LYS A 355 23.68 -26.21 -4.27
N VAL A 356 23.77 -26.52 -2.97
CA VAL A 356 23.11 -25.76 -1.91
C VAL A 356 24.15 -25.15 -0.97
N LYS A 357 24.33 -23.84 -1.06
CA LYS A 357 25.10 -23.08 -0.06
C LYS A 357 24.30 -23.03 1.23
N SER A 358 24.82 -23.54 2.33
CA SER A 358 24.06 -23.70 3.57
C SER A 358 24.70 -23.01 4.77
N GLN A 359 23.86 -22.45 5.64
CA GLN A 359 24.26 -21.90 6.93
C GLN A 359 23.23 -22.26 7.99
N PHE A 360 23.71 -22.52 9.21
CA PHE A 360 22.86 -22.77 10.36
C PHE A 360 23.26 -21.91 11.55
N GLN A 361 22.27 -21.38 12.25
CA GLN A 361 22.50 -20.61 13.46
C GLN A 361 21.50 -20.96 14.56
N PHE A 362 22.05 -21.22 15.75
CA PHE A 362 21.27 -21.41 16.97
C PHE A 362 21.39 -20.18 17.86
N PHE A 363 20.25 -19.64 18.27
CA PHE A 363 20.15 -18.46 19.12
C PHE A 363 19.75 -18.91 20.53
N LYS A 364 20.72 -18.93 21.44
CA LYS A 364 20.51 -19.44 22.82
C LYS A 364 19.63 -18.52 23.67
N ASP A 365 19.63 -17.22 23.37
CA ASP A 365 18.98 -16.17 24.15
C ASP A 365 17.64 -15.74 23.54
N GLU A 366 17.31 -16.24 22.33
CA GLU A 366 16.04 -15.98 21.64
C GLU A 366 15.10 -17.19 21.79
N ASP A 367 13.81 -16.92 21.84
CA ASP A 367 12.74 -17.92 21.80
C ASP A 367 11.97 -17.88 20.47
N HIS A 368 10.90 -18.67 20.37
CA HIS A 368 10.09 -18.77 19.14
C HIS A 368 9.52 -17.43 18.68
N ALA A 369 9.18 -16.53 19.61
CA ALA A 369 8.52 -15.26 19.32
C ALA A 369 9.52 -14.14 18.96
N SER A 370 10.74 -14.22 19.50
CA SER A 370 11.76 -13.17 19.37
C SER A 370 12.76 -13.43 18.25
N ILE A 371 12.95 -14.69 17.85
CA ILE A 371 14.04 -15.08 16.96
C ILE A 371 13.97 -14.47 15.55
N LEU A 372 12.80 -14.17 14.99
CA LEU A 372 12.70 -13.80 13.57
C LEU A 372 13.62 -12.62 13.24
N HIS A 373 13.55 -11.54 14.02
CA HIS A 373 14.25 -10.31 13.73
C HIS A 373 15.79 -10.47 13.85
N GLU A 374 16.28 -11.03 14.96
CA GLU A 374 17.73 -11.27 15.15
C GLU A 374 18.24 -12.37 14.19
N GLY A 375 17.43 -13.38 13.92
CA GLY A 375 17.70 -14.45 12.96
C GLY A 375 17.90 -13.92 11.56
N LEU A 376 17.03 -13.02 11.09
CA LEU A 376 17.16 -12.34 9.81
C LEU A 376 18.33 -11.37 9.80
N TYR A 377 18.56 -10.60 10.87
CA TYR A 377 19.71 -9.70 10.94
C TYR A 377 21.04 -10.45 10.71
N ARG A 378 21.23 -11.59 11.39
CA ARG A 378 22.42 -12.44 11.19
C ARG A 378 22.44 -13.10 9.82
N GLY A 379 21.27 -13.55 9.36
CA GLY A 379 21.08 -14.06 8.02
C GLY A 379 21.57 -13.04 7.00
N PHE A 380 20.98 -11.86 6.94
CA PHE A 380 21.34 -10.76 6.04
C PHE A 380 22.80 -10.35 6.16
N LYS A 381 23.34 -10.25 7.37
CA LYS A 381 24.78 -9.97 7.56
C LYS A 381 25.68 -11.02 6.91
N GLY A 382 25.27 -12.29 6.91
CA GLY A 382 25.94 -13.36 6.19
C GLY A 382 25.73 -13.33 4.66
N PHE A 383 24.78 -12.55 4.14
CA PHE A 383 24.38 -12.60 2.73
C PHE A 383 25.49 -12.26 1.75
N ASN A 384 26.21 -11.17 1.97
CA ASN A 384 27.30 -10.81 1.06
C ASN A 384 28.51 -11.75 1.16
N ALA A 385 28.70 -12.43 2.29
CA ALA A 385 29.65 -13.54 2.35
C ALA A 385 29.19 -14.76 1.51
N ARG A 386 27.86 -14.95 1.31
CA ARG A 386 27.29 -16.04 0.49
C ARG A 386 27.44 -15.84 -1.03
N ILE A 387 27.55 -14.59 -1.49
CA ILE A 387 27.66 -14.24 -2.93
C ILE A 387 29.13 -14.09 -3.38
N ALA A 388 30.05 -13.79 -2.46
CA ALA A 388 31.47 -13.56 -2.77
C ALA A 388 32.34 -14.84 -2.79
N GLU A 389 31.80 -15.98 -2.35
CA GLU A 389 32.36 -17.33 -2.51
C GLU A 389 31.71 -18.03 -3.69
#